data_AF-A0A968FXN8-F1
#
_entry.id   AF-A0A968FXN8-F1
#
_cell.length_a   1.000
_cell.length_b   1.000
_cell.length_c   1.000
_cell.angle_alpha   90.00
_cell.angle_beta   90.00
_cell.angle_gamma   90.00
#
_symmetry.space_group_name_H-M   'P 1'
#
loop_
_entity.id
_entity.type
_entity.pdbx_description
1 polymer ?
#
loop_
_entity_poly.entity_id
_entity_poly.type
_entity_poly.pdbx_seq_one_letter_code
_entity_poly.pdbx_strand_id
1 'polypeptide(L)'
;MKTALIFPPQWFPSQPYLALPTLSAFLQDRGHEADQFDFNIESYDIFLSRDYLEECLDKIRHRLDRPAYSPEDNEIKNVYREILGDTEFVESILNGVGDAKQALRTEELFFQFPVYKRAYTTLKVAMQLISYAHFPSRIDLESFFMRGNPEENLQGILQATADPIANPYLTLFESRLLDRVPWNEYGLAGISIIHVGQVIAGLTLARLLRERFPHLHIVIGGSVFTRHNNTLENKQVLFEKMFHSII
;
A
#
# COMPACT_ATOMS: atom_id res chain seq x y z
N MET A 1 -25.33 8.17 -10.08
CA MET A 1 -23.91 7.93 -10.38
C MET A 1 -23.29 7.34 -9.11
N LYS A 2 -22.80 6.10 -9.19
CA LYS A 2 -22.29 5.36 -8.04
C LYS A 2 -20.93 5.92 -7.60
N THR A 3 -20.69 5.92 -6.29
CA THR A 3 -19.44 6.42 -5.68
C THR A 3 -18.63 5.27 -5.10
N ALA A 4 -17.34 5.19 -5.43
CA ALA A 4 -16.37 4.33 -4.77
C ALA A 4 -15.63 5.14 -3.70
N LEU A 5 -15.76 4.76 -2.43
CA LEU A 5 -15.02 5.35 -1.32
C LEU A 5 -13.86 4.42 -0.95
N ILE A 6 -12.63 4.91 -1.08
CA ILE A 6 -11.43 4.09 -1.01
C ILE A 6 -10.54 4.55 0.14
N PHE A 7 -10.16 3.60 1.00
CA PHE A 7 -9.11 3.79 1.98
C PHE A 7 -7.80 3.17 1.45
N PRO A 8 -6.81 3.99 1.06
CA PRO A 8 -5.58 3.49 0.47
C PRO A 8 -4.59 2.99 1.54
N PRO A 9 -3.63 2.13 1.19
CA PRO A 9 -2.45 1.91 2.03
C PRO A 9 -1.60 3.19 2.09
N GLN A 10 -0.64 3.33 3.01
CA GLN A 10 -0.32 2.46 4.12
C GLN A 10 -0.95 2.96 5.43
N TRP A 11 -1.70 2.09 6.10
CA TRP A 11 -2.25 2.34 7.43
C TRP A 11 -2.15 1.09 8.32
N PHE A 12 -2.27 1.26 9.62
CA PHE A 12 -2.22 0.16 10.59
C PHE A 12 -3.40 -0.79 10.34
N PRO A 13 -3.18 -2.09 10.05
CA PRO A 13 -4.27 -3.02 9.77
C PRO A 13 -5.17 -3.29 10.99
N SER A 14 -4.68 -3.01 12.20
CA SER A 14 -5.45 -3.12 13.45
C SER A 14 -6.28 -1.88 13.80
N GLN A 15 -6.18 -0.81 13.02
CA GLN A 15 -6.89 0.45 13.29
C GLN A 15 -7.89 0.75 12.16
N PRO A 16 -9.15 0.30 12.26
CA PRO A 16 -10.14 0.53 11.21
C PRO A 16 -10.45 2.02 11.05
N TYR A 17 -10.58 2.48 9.80
CA TYR A 17 -10.91 3.87 9.49
C TYR A 17 -12.43 4.09 9.39
N LEU A 18 -13.02 4.67 10.44
CA LEU A 18 -14.48 4.78 10.58
C LEU A 18 -15.15 5.88 9.73
N ALA A 19 -14.38 6.78 9.13
CA ALA A 19 -14.96 7.91 8.40
C ALA A 19 -15.64 7.47 7.09
N LEU A 20 -15.06 6.51 6.35
CA LEU A 20 -15.69 6.02 5.12
C LEU A 20 -17.00 5.26 5.37
N PRO A 21 -17.09 4.35 6.37
CA PRO A 21 -18.38 3.76 6.75
C PRO A 21 -19.44 4.80 7.09
N THR A 22 -19.05 5.84 7.83
CA THR A 22 -19.96 6.92 8.23
C THR A 22 -20.42 7.73 7.03
N LEU A 23 -19.50 8.10 6.12
CA LEU A 23 -19.81 8.82 4.89
C LEU A 23 -20.70 7.97 3.96
N SER A 24 -20.40 6.67 3.83
CA SER A 24 -21.20 5.73 3.04
C SER A 24 -22.64 5.67 3.54
N ALA A 25 -22.85 5.51 4.85
CA ALA A 25 -24.17 5.48 5.45
C ALA A 25 -24.92 6.80 5.22
N PHE A 26 -24.24 7.94 5.38
CA PHE A 26 -24.83 9.26 5.12
C PHE A 26 -25.23 9.45 3.65
N LEU A 27 -24.38 9.04 2.70
CA LEU A 27 -24.69 9.14 1.26
C LEU A 27 -25.90 8.27 0.90
N GLN A 28 -25.95 7.04 1.41
CA GLN A 28 -27.06 6.11 1.19
C GLN A 28 -28.38 6.63 1.77
N ASP A 29 -28.37 7.21 2.97
CA ASP A 29 -29.54 7.89 3.57
C ASP A 29 -30.09 9.03 2.68
N ARG A 30 -29.19 9.68 1.91
CA ARG A 30 -29.55 10.74 0.96
C ARG A 30 -29.85 10.25 -0.45
N GLY A 31 -30.01 8.93 -0.64
CA GLY A 31 -30.34 8.34 -1.93
C GLY A 31 -29.16 8.29 -2.92
N HIS A 32 -27.92 8.45 -2.44
CA HIS A 32 -26.71 8.25 -3.24
C HIS A 32 -26.14 6.86 -3.03
N GLU A 33 -25.88 6.14 -4.13
CA GLU A 33 -25.21 4.85 -4.07
C GLU A 33 -23.71 5.02 -3.82
N ALA A 34 -23.19 4.33 -2.80
CA ALA A 34 -21.79 4.34 -2.43
C ALA A 34 -21.34 2.96 -1.96
N ASP A 35 -20.21 2.50 -2.49
CA ASP A 35 -19.50 1.30 -2.06
C ASP A 35 -18.16 1.67 -1.42
N GLN A 36 -17.67 0.81 -0.53
CA GLN A 36 -16.43 1.02 0.21
C GLN A 36 -15.38 -0.01 -0.18
N PHE A 37 -14.15 0.46 -0.33
CA PHE A 37 -12.99 -0.35 -0.65
C PHE A 37 -11.88 -0.08 0.35
N ASP A 38 -11.50 -1.09 1.13
CA ASP A 38 -10.35 -1.02 2.03
C ASP A 38 -9.12 -1.58 1.30
N PHE A 39 -8.56 -0.78 0.40
CA PHE A 39 -7.34 -1.14 -0.31
C PHE A 39 -6.14 -1.24 0.63
N ASN A 40 -6.20 -0.69 1.84
CA ASN A 40 -5.19 -0.93 2.85
C ASN A 40 -5.17 -2.41 3.29
N ILE A 41 -6.28 -2.96 3.75
CA ILE A 41 -6.32 -4.36 4.18
C ILE A 41 -6.13 -5.33 3.01
N GLU A 42 -6.68 -5.03 1.84
CA GLU A 42 -6.50 -5.86 0.65
C GLU A 42 -5.03 -5.89 0.20
N SER A 43 -4.31 -4.77 0.33
CA SER A 43 -2.87 -4.72 0.06
C SER A 43 -2.09 -5.62 1.00
N TYR A 44 -2.39 -5.62 2.31
CA TYR A 44 -1.77 -6.55 3.26
C TYR A 44 -2.12 -8.00 2.97
N ASP A 45 -3.35 -8.30 2.56
CA ASP A 45 -3.73 -9.67 2.23
C ASP A 45 -2.92 -10.24 1.07
N ILE A 46 -2.62 -9.41 0.07
CA ILE A 46 -1.75 -9.75 -1.05
C ILE A 46 -0.29 -9.81 -0.60
N PHE A 47 0.23 -8.77 0.04
CA PHE A 47 1.62 -8.70 0.51
C PHE A 47 1.98 -9.87 1.43
N LEU A 48 1.08 -10.24 2.33
CA LEU A 48 1.22 -11.34 3.29
C LEU A 48 0.53 -12.61 2.76
N SER A 49 0.72 -12.91 1.47
CA SER A 49 0.36 -14.19 0.84
C SER A 49 1.61 -14.96 0.49
N ARG A 50 1.53 -16.30 0.48
CA ARG A 50 2.64 -17.15 0.06
C ARG A 50 3.13 -16.76 -1.34
N ASP A 51 2.21 -16.68 -2.30
CA ASP A 51 2.50 -16.35 -3.69
C ASP A 51 3.31 -15.06 -3.83
N TYR A 52 2.92 -13.98 -3.14
CA TYR A 52 3.64 -12.71 -3.21
C TYR A 52 5.00 -12.75 -2.51
N LEU A 53 5.13 -13.50 -1.41
CA LEU A 53 6.42 -13.68 -0.74
C LEU A 53 7.39 -14.51 -1.60
N GLU A 54 6.88 -15.50 -2.35
CA GLU A 54 7.67 -16.24 -3.34
C GLU A 54 8.13 -15.32 -4.48
N GLU A 55 7.25 -14.45 -5.00
CA GLU A 55 7.65 -13.41 -5.97
C GLU A 55 8.73 -12.47 -5.39
N CYS A 56 8.66 -12.15 -4.09
CA CYS A 56 9.68 -11.35 -3.41
C CYS A 56 11.04 -12.06 -3.36
N LEU A 57 11.05 -13.37 -3.12
CA LEU A 57 12.28 -14.18 -3.17
C LEU A 57 12.88 -14.19 -4.57
N ASP A 58 12.06 -14.31 -5.62
CA ASP A 58 12.52 -14.23 -7.01
C ASP A 58 13.12 -12.85 -7.35
N LYS A 59 12.48 -11.77 -6.87
CA LYS A 59 13.04 -10.41 -6.99
C LYS A 59 14.39 -10.29 -6.29
N ILE A 60 14.54 -10.87 -5.10
CA ILE A 60 15.79 -10.89 -4.35
C ILE A 60 16.89 -11.67 -5.09
N ARG A 61 16.57 -12.86 -5.62
CA ARG A 61 17.49 -13.66 -6.45
C ARG A 61 17.99 -12.86 -7.64
N HIS A 62 17.09 -12.26 -8.42
CA HIS A 62 17.45 -11.45 -9.59
C HIS A 62 18.30 -10.23 -9.23
N ARG A 63 18.03 -9.60 -8.07
CA ARG A 63 18.82 -8.46 -7.59
C ARG A 63 20.22 -8.88 -7.12
N LEU A 64 20.37 -10.06 -6.52
CA LEU A 64 21.66 -10.59 -6.10
C LEU A 64 22.60 -10.83 -7.30
N ASP A 65 22.05 -11.29 -8.43
CA ASP A 65 22.79 -11.57 -9.66
C ASP A 65 23.27 -10.32 -10.40
N ARG A 66 22.59 -9.18 -10.22
CA ARG A 66 22.97 -7.90 -10.85
C ARG A 66 24.23 -7.30 -10.21
N PRO A 67 25.14 -6.64 -10.93
CA PRO A 67 26.30 -5.98 -10.33
C PRO A 67 25.89 -4.95 -9.27
N ALA A 68 26.69 -4.81 -8.20
CA ALA A 68 26.53 -3.76 -7.22
C ALA A 68 27.27 -2.50 -7.68
N TYR A 69 26.62 -1.34 -7.63
CA TYR A 69 27.19 -0.08 -8.10
C TYR A 69 27.46 0.93 -6.97
N SER A 70 27.00 0.63 -5.75
CA SER A 70 27.21 1.43 -4.55
C SER A 70 27.61 0.56 -3.34
N PRO A 71 28.17 1.15 -2.27
CA PRO A 71 28.40 0.45 -1.00
C PRO A 71 27.11 -0.16 -0.41
N GLU A 72 26.01 0.59 -0.48
CA GLU A 72 24.68 0.16 -0.02
C GLU A 72 24.20 -1.08 -0.79
N ASP A 73 24.43 -1.14 -2.11
CA ASP A 73 24.13 -2.32 -2.92
C ASP A 73 24.98 -3.54 -2.52
N ASN A 74 26.20 -3.33 -2.02
CA ASN A 74 27.03 -4.44 -1.54
C ASN A 74 26.56 -4.95 -0.17
N GLU A 75 26.18 -4.04 0.73
CA GLU A 75 25.64 -4.41 2.04
C GLU A 75 24.34 -5.20 1.91
N ILE A 76 23.40 -4.73 1.08
CA ILE A 76 22.11 -5.40 0.89
C ILE A 76 22.29 -6.79 0.27
N LYS A 77 23.30 -6.99 -0.59
CA LYS A 77 23.60 -8.31 -1.17
C LYS A 77 24.07 -9.33 -0.14
N ASN A 78 24.76 -8.91 0.93
CA ASN A 78 25.09 -9.84 2.02
C ASN A 78 23.82 -10.37 2.67
N VAL A 79 22.88 -9.47 2.95
CA VAL A 79 21.55 -9.83 3.48
C VAL A 79 20.79 -10.73 2.51
N TYR A 80 20.84 -10.48 1.20
CA TYR A 80 20.22 -11.36 0.20
C TYR A 80 20.80 -12.77 0.23
N ARG A 81 22.12 -12.94 0.41
CA ARG A 81 22.74 -14.27 0.54
C ARG A 81 22.31 -14.96 1.83
N GLU A 82 22.16 -14.24 2.93
CA GLU A 82 21.66 -14.79 4.19
C GLU A 82 20.21 -15.27 4.06
N ILE A 83 19.32 -14.44 3.50
CA ILE A 83 17.92 -14.80 3.24
C ILE A 83 17.83 -16.05 2.36
N LEU A 84 18.57 -16.08 1.25
CA LEU A 84 18.52 -17.21 0.31
C LEU A 84 19.27 -18.46 0.81
N GLY A 85 20.17 -18.30 1.78
CA GLY A 85 20.95 -19.39 2.37
C GLY A 85 20.19 -20.16 3.47
N ASP A 86 19.27 -19.50 4.16
CA ASP A 86 18.44 -20.13 5.21
C ASP A 86 17.07 -20.56 4.67
N THR A 87 17.07 -21.60 3.84
CA THR A 87 15.87 -22.09 3.16
C THR A 87 14.80 -22.61 4.13
N GLU A 88 15.21 -23.23 5.25
CA GLU A 88 14.27 -23.74 6.25
C GLU A 88 13.55 -22.61 6.97
N PHE A 89 14.28 -21.56 7.38
CA PHE A 89 13.67 -20.39 7.99
C PHE A 89 12.71 -19.68 7.03
N VAL A 90 13.12 -19.44 5.78
CA VAL A 90 12.26 -18.82 4.78
C VAL A 90 10.98 -19.63 4.57
N GLU A 91 11.10 -20.95 4.39
CA GLU A 91 9.94 -21.83 4.21
C GLU A 91 9.02 -21.81 5.44
N SER A 92 9.56 -21.66 6.65
CA SER A 92 8.75 -21.50 7.86
C SER A 92 7.92 -20.20 7.85
N ILE A 93 8.45 -19.11 7.29
CA ILE A 93 7.73 -17.84 7.14
C ILE A 93 6.66 -17.95 6.05
N LEU A 94 6.98 -18.55 4.89
CA LEU A 94 6.04 -18.75 3.78
C LEU A 94 4.82 -19.56 4.22
N ASN A 95 5.04 -20.64 4.97
CA ASN A 95 3.96 -21.47 5.51
C ASN A 95 3.22 -20.77 6.66
N GLY A 96 3.93 -20.03 7.52
CA GLY A 96 3.37 -19.44 8.73
C GLY A 96 2.54 -18.18 8.52
N VAL A 97 2.67 -17.48 7.37
CA VAL A 97 2.00 -16.19 7.16
C VAL A 97 0.46 -16.29 7.18
N GLY A 98 -0.09 -17.37 6.62
CA GLY A 98 -1.54 -17.62 6.60
C GLY A 98 -2.10 -17.82 8.00
N ASP A 99 -1.49 -18.71 8.78
CA ASP A 99 -1.87 -18.98 10.17
C ASP A 99 -1.69 -17.75 11.06
N ALA A 100 -0.63 -16.96 10.82
CA ALA A 100 -0.39 -15.72 11.54
C ALA A 100 -1.50 -14.70 11.28
N LYS A 101 -1.95 -14.53 10.02
CA LYS A 101 -3.12 -13.69 9.72
C LYS A 101 -4.38 -14.21 10.41
N GLN A 102 -4.60 -15.52 10.41
CA GLN A 102 -5.76 -16.11 11.09
C GLN A 102 -5.74 -15.91 12.60
N ALA A 103 -4.59 -16.05 13.24
CA ALA A 103 -4.45 -15.79 14.67
C ALA A 103 -4.83 -14.34 15.04
N LEU A 104 -4.59 -13.37 14.15
CA LEU A 104 -4.98 -11.98 14.37
C LEU A 104 -6.47 -11.70 14.06
N ARG A 105 -7.13 -12.58 13.29
CA ARG A 105 -8.54 -12.45 12.88
C ARG A 105 -9.50 -13.25 13.75
N THR A 106 -9.00 -14.23 14.50
CA THR A 106 -9.80 -15.08 15.39
C THR A 106 -9.71 -14.57 16.81
N GLU A 107 -10.85 -14.16 17.39
CA GLU A 107 -10.94 -13.56 18.72
C GLU A 107 -10.28 -14.44 19.80
N GLU A 108 -10.57 -15.73 19.79
CA GLU A 108 -10.07 -16.69 20.79
C GLU A 108 -8.54 -16.85 20.72
N LEU A 109 -7.95 -16.73 19.53
CA LEU A 109 -6.51 -16.83 19.32
C LEU A 109 -5.81 -15.50 19.59
N PHE A 110 -6.44 -14.38 19.21
CA PHE A 110 -5.92 -13.03 19.37
C PHE A 110 -5.61 -12.72 20.83
N PHE A 111 -6.49 -13.11 21.76
CA PHE A 111 -6.28 -12.88 23.18
C PHE A 111 -5.29 -13.85 23.86
N GLN A 112 -4.81 -14.88 23.16
CA GLN A 112 -3.74 -15.74 23.66
C GLN A 112 -2.38 -15.09 23.38
N PHE A 113 -1.85 -14.34 24.34
CA PHE A 113 -0.61 -13.57 24.17
C PHE A 113 0.56 -14.34 23.53
N PRO A 114 0.88 -15.60 23.90
CA PRO A 114 1.94 -16.36 23.23
C PRO A 114 1.65 -16.65 21.74
N VAL A 115 0.38 -16.89 21.39
CA VAL A 115 -0.05 -17.12 20.00
C VAL A 115 0.05 -15.82 19.22
N TYR A 116 -0.54 -14.75 19.74
CA TYR A 116 -0.46 -13.41 19.15
C TYR A 116 0.99 -12.97 18.91
N LYS A 117 1.87 -13.10 19.91
CA LYS A 117 3.27 -12.70 19.80
C LYS A 117 3.98 -13.45 18.66
N ARG A 118 3.77 -14.76 18.55
CA ARG A 118 4.37 -15.56 17.46
C ARG A 118 3.81 -15.14 16.11
N ALA A 119 2.49 -15.03 15.98
CA ALA A 119 1.83 -14.61 14.74
C ALA A 119 2.33 -13.23 14.29
N TYR A 120 2.31 -12.25 15.19
CA TYR A 120 2.79 -10.90 14.90
C TYR A 120 4.28 -10.89 14.50
N THR A 121 5.12 -11.69 15.16
CA THR A 121 6.54 -11.84 14.78
C THR A 121 6.67 -12.39 13.35
N THR A 122 5.92 -13.43 12.99
CA THR A 122 5.91 -13.97 11.63
C THR A 122 5.51 -12.91 10.60
N LEU A 123 4.47 -12.12 10.88
CA LEU A 123 4.05 -11.04 9.97
C LEU A 123 5.13 -9.95 9.84
N LYS A 124 5.80 -9.57 10.93
CA LYS A 124 6.91 -8.59 10.89
C LYS A 124 8.09 -9.09 10.06
N VAL A 125 8.47 -10.36 10.21
CA VAL A 125 9.54 -10.97 9.40
C VAL A 125 9.13 -11.05 7.93
N ALA A 126 7.88 -11.41 7.63
CA ALA A 126 7.36 -11.39 6.26
C ALA A 126 7.41 -9.98 5.64
N MET A 127 7.02 -8.94 6.39
CA MET A 127 7.15 -7.54 5.93
C MET A 127 8.60 -7.12 5.70
N GLN A 128 9.56 -7.61 6.51
CA GLN A 128 10.99 -7.38 6.26
C GLN A 128 11.44 -8.01 4.94
N LEU A 129 11.02 -9.24 4.63
CA LEU A 129 11.30 -9.86 3.35
C LEU A 129 10.79 -9.02 2.17
N ILE A 130 9.56 -8.49 2.28
CA ILE A 130 8.98 -7.59 1.28
C ILE A 130 9.81 -6.31 1.15
N SER A 131 10.22 -5.71 2.26
CA SER A 131 11.10 -4.53 2.25
C SER A 131 12.42 -4.81 1.50
N TYR A 132 13.03 -5.98 1.71
CA TYR A 132 14.26 -6.36 1.02
C TYR A 132 14.06 -6.53 -0.49
N ALA A 133 12.91 -7.06 -0.91
CA ALA A 133 12.56 -7.17 -2.33
C ALA A 133 12.32 -5.80 -3.01
N HIS A 134 11.86 -4.81 -2.25
CA HIS A 134 11.54 -3.45 -2.72
C HIS A 134 12.59 -2.39 -2.32
N PHE A 135 13.76 -2.81 -1.86
CA PHE A 135 14.87 -1.91 -1.52
C PHE A 135 15.13 -0.89 -2.66
N PRO A 136 15.35 0.41 -2.37
CA PRO A 136 15.61 1.01 -1.06
C PRO A 136 14.36 1.38 -0.24
N SER A 137 13.17 1.08 -0.75
CA SER A 137 11.93 1.34 0.00
C SER A 137 11.73 0.33 1.11
N ARG A 138 11.09 0.77 2.19
CA ARG A 138 10.82 -0.03 3.38
C ARG A 138 9.34 0.01 3.67
N ILE A 139 8.74 -1.16 3.81
CA ILE A 139 7.33 -1.34 4.14
C ILE A 139 7.25 -2.20 5.40
N ASP A 140 6.47 -1.74 6.35
CA ASP A 140 6.19 -2.45 7.59
C ASP A 140 4.70 -2.31 7.94
N LEU A 141 4.18 -3.05 8.90
CA LEU A 141 2.77 -3.00 9.33
C LEU A 141 2.29 -1.61 9.80
N GLU A 142 3.24 -0.70 10.02
CA GLU A 142 3.03 0.59 10.67
C GLU A 142 3.50 1.77 9.82
N SER A 143 4.37 1.53 8.85
CA SER A 143 5.03 2.60 8.11
C SER A 143 5.41 2.19 6.70
N PHE A 144 5.51 3.19 5.84
CA PHE A 144 6.07 3.09 4.52
C PHE A 144 7.07 4.23 4.34
N PHE A 145 8.26 3.89 3.87
CA PHE A 145 9.33 4.84 3.64
C PHE A 145 9.92 4.63 2.24
N MET A 146 10.10 5.73 1.53
CA MET A 146 10.89 5.79 0.30
C MET A 146 12.08 6.71 0.52
N ARG A 147 13.22 6.35 -0.06
CA ARG A 147 14.46 7.12 0.07
C ARG A 147 14.24 8.57 -0.39
N GLY A 148 14.60 9.53 0.47
CA GLY A 148 14.54 10.95 0.18
C GLY A 148 13.19 11.62 0.47
N ASN A 149 12.29 10.96 1.22
CA ASN A 149 10.99 11.48 1.65
C ASN A 149 10.23 12.18 0.50
N PRO A 150 9.95 11.46 -0.61
CA PRO A 150 9.38 12.05 -1.81
C PRO A 150 8.06 12.81 -1.55
N GLU A 151 7.31 12.42 -0.52
CA GLU A 151 6.08 13.06 -0.09
C GLU A 151 6.23 14.50 0.43
N GLU A 152 7.45 14.92 0.78
CA GLU A 152 7.72 16.28 1.27
C GLU A 152 7.72 17.34 0.16
N ASN A 153 7.86 16.95 -1.11
CA ASN A 153 7.90 17.89 -2.23
C ASN A 153 7.23 17.36 -3.51
N LEU A 154 6.82 18.29 -4.39
CA LEU A 154 6.04 17.95 -5.58
C LEU A 154 6.79 17.05 -6.56
N GLN A 155 8.07 17.33 -6.82
CA GLN A 155 8.86 16.55 -7.77
C GLN A 155 9.05 15.11 -7.26
N GLY A 156 9.34 14.95 -5.97
CA GLY A 156 9.42 13.67 -5.28
C GLY A 156 8.14 12.87 -5.43
N ILE A 157 6.97 13.47 -5.12
CA ILE A 157 5.66 12.81 -5.31
C ILE A 157 5.50 12.33 -6.76
N LEU A 158 5.76 13.20 -7.75
CA LEU A 158 5.55 12.87 -9.16
C LEU A 158 6.40 11.70 -9.62
N GLN A 159 7.67 11.66 -9.20
CA GLN A 159 8.62 10.60 -9.51
C GLN A 159 8.27 9.30 -8.78
N ALA A 160 8.08 9.35 -7.46
CA ALA A 160 7.79 8.19 -6.63
C ALA A 160 6.50 7.47 -7.05
N THR A 161 5.44 8.21 -7.37
CA THR A 161 4.17 7.63 -7.84
C THR A 161 4.26 6.98 -9.23
N ALA A 162 5.36 7.13 -9.96
CA ALA A 162 5.62 6.49 -11.26
C ALA A 162 6.79 5.50 -11.21
N ASP A 163 7.44 5.29 -10.06
CA ASP A 163 8.64 4.48 -9.96
C ASP A 163 8.29 2.98 -9.88
N PRO A 164 8.53 2.17 -10.93
CA PRO A 164 8.16 0.75 -10.92
C PRO A 164 9.08 -0.13 -10.06
N ILE A 165 10.15 0.43 -9.50
CA ILE A 165 11.13 -0.29 -8.70
C ILE A 165 10.97 0.05 -7.23
N ALA A 166 10.96 1.33 -6.88
CA ALA A 166 10.92 1.79 -5.50
C ALA A 166 9.48 1.89 -4.96
N ASN A 167 8.46 2.02 -5.81
CA ASN A 167 7.08 2.08 -5.35
C ASN A 167 6.40 0.70 -5.46
N PRO A 168 6.24 -0.02 -4.33
CA PRO A 168 5.64 -1.35 -4.32
C PRO A 168 4.16 -1.34 -4.70
N TYR A 169 3.49 -0.19 -4.52
CA TYR A 169 2.05 -0.05 -4.72
C TYR A 169 1.68 0.10 -6.19
N LEU A 170 2.60 0.55 -7.05
CA LEU A 170 2.35 0.73 -8.47
C LEU A 170 1.95 -0.61 -9.13
N THR A 171 2.87 -1.59 -9.09
CA THR A 171 2.59 -2.93 -9.63
C THR A 171 1.50 -3.65 -8.86
N LEU A 172 1.39 -3.45 -7.53
CA LEU A 172 0.32 -4.03 -6.73
C LEU A 172 -1.06 -3.61 -7.24
N PHE A 173 -1.28 -2.31 -7.43
CA PHE A 173 -2.56 -1.81 -7.90
C PHE A 173 -2.86 -2.27 -9.33
N GLU A 174 -1.90 -2.10 -10.25
CA GLU A 174 -2.08 -2.45 -11.66
C GLU A 174 -2.40 -3.94 -11.85
N SER A 175 -1.68 -4.82 -11.15
CA SER A 175 -1.70 -6.26 -11.45
C SER A 175 -2.57 -7.10 -10.50
N ARG A 176 -3.05 -6.53 -9.39
CA ARG A 176 -3.78 -7.31 -8.37
C ARG A 176 -5.07 -6.67 -7.87
N LEU A 177 -5.19 -5.34 -7.82
CA LEU A 177 -6.33 -4.68 -7.17
C LEU A 177 -7.29 -3.98 -8.14
N LEU A 178 -6.78 -3.22 -9.11
CA LEU A 178 -7.65 -2.40 -9.96
C LEU A 178 -8.63 -3.24 -10.79
N ASP A 179 -8.22 -4.40 -11.27
CA ASP A 179 -9.09 -5.26 -12.09
C ASP A 179 -10.16 -6.01 -11.27
N ARG A 180 -10.11 -5.93 -9.92
CA ARG A 180 -11.13 -6.53 -9.04
C ARG A 180 -12.39 -5.66 -8.87
N VAL A 181 -12.30 -4.39 -9.25
CA VAL A 181 -13.40 -3.42 -9.09
C VAL A 181 -13.99 -3.10 -10.47
N PRO A 182 -15.33 -3.18 -10.65
CA PRO A 182 -15.96 -2.84 -11.92
C PRO A 182 -16.06 -1.32 -12.07
N TRP A 183 -14.94 -0.65 -12.34
CA TRP A 183 -14.82 0.83 -12.40
C TRP A 183 -15.80 1.52 -13.35
N ASN A 184 -16.34 0.81 -14.35
CA ASN A 184 -17.37 1.33 -15.26
C ASN A 184 -18.74 1.56 -14.60
N GLU A 185 -18.98 0.97 -13.42
CA GLU A 185 -20.21 1.21 -12.64
C GLU A 185 -20.15 2.52 -11.84
N TYR A 186 -18.95 3.06 -11.65
CA TYR A 186 -18.71 4.25 -10.85
C TYR A 186 -18.50 5.45 -11.75
N GLY A 187 -18.92 6.63 -11.27
CA GLY A 187 -18.50 7.90 -11.87
C GLY A 187 -17.73 8.80 -10.91
N LEU A 188 -17.58 8.36 -9.65
CA LEU A 188 -16.82 9.06 -8.62
C LEU A 188 -15.95 8.07 -7.85
N ALA A 189 -14.67 8.38 -7.68
CA ALA A 189 -13.75 7.69 -6.77
C ALA A 189 -13.21 8.69 -5.74
N GLY A 190 -13.59 8.52 -4.48
CA GLY A 190 -13.09 9.31 -3.35
C GLY A 190 -12.00 8.56 -2.60
N ILE A 191 -10.76 9.06 -2.61
CA ILE A 191 -9.61 8.45 -1.93
C ILE A 191 -9.30 9.24 -0.66
N SER A 192 -9.37 8.59 0.51
CA SER A 192 -9.18 9.25 1.80
C SER A 192 -7.76 9.08 2.35
N ILE A 193 -6.95 10.13 2.26
CA ILE A 193 -5.56 10.17 2.70
C ILE A 193 -5.47 10.94 4.02
N ILE A 194 -5.28 10.22 5.13
CA ILE A 194 -5.29 10.78 6.49
C ILE A 194 -3.93 10.80 7.17
N HIS A 195 -2.93 10.15 6.57
CA HIS A 195 -1.58 10.07 7.09
C HIS A 195 -0.53 10.24 6.00
N VAL A 196 0.63 10.80 6.38
CA VAL A 196 1.73 11.07 5.46
C VAL A 196 2.22 9.80 4.74
N GLY A 197 2.26 8.67 5.45
CA GLY A 197 2.62 7.37 4.88
C GLY A 197 1.66 6.84 3.80
N GLN A 198 0.46 7.41 3.67
CA GLN A 198 -0.50 7.07 2.62
C GLN A 198 -0.33 7.94 1.36
N VAL A 199 0.47 9.01 1.40
CA VAL A 199 0.52 9.99 0.30
C VAL A 199 0.98 9.35 -1.01
N ILE A 200 2.09 8.61 -1.00
CA ILE A 200 2.60 7.98 -2.23
C ILE A 200 1.64 6.92 -2.74
N ALA A 201 1.18 6.00 -1.90
CA ALA A 201 0.25 4.96 -2.30
C ALA A 201 -1.09 5.52 -2.79
N GLY A 202 -1.70 6.43 -2.04
CA GLY A 202 -2.97 7.07 -2.40
C GLY A 202 -2.89 7.87 -3.70
N LEU A 203 -1.79 8.61 -3.92
CA LEU A 203 -1.59 9.35 -5.17
C LEU A 203 -1.17 8.47 -6.35
N THR A 204 -0.52 7.33 -6.09
CA THR A 204 -0.27 6.29 -7.10
C THR A 204 -1.60 5.71 -7.59
N LEU A 205 -2.49 5.36 -6.66
CA LEU A 205 -3.84 4.92 -6.98
C LEU A 205 -4.61 5.96 -7.79
N ALA A 206 -4.59 7.23 -7.36
CA ALA A 206 -5.26 8.32 -8.05
C ALA A 206 -4.76 8.48 -9.50
N ARG A 207 -3.43 8.45 -9.71
CA ARG A 207 -2.83 8.48 -11.05
C ARG A 207 -3.32 7.34 -11.92
N LEU A 208 -3.22 6.10 -11.43
CA LEU A 208 -3.63 4.91 -12.19
C LEU A 208 -5.11 4.93 -12.56
N LEU A 209 -5.98 5.33 -11.62
CA LEU A 209 -7.41 5.46 -11.89
C LEU A 209 -7.67 6.51 -12.96
N ARG A 210 -6.97 7.65 -12.92
CA ARG A 210 -7.12 8.71 -13.91
C ARG A 210 -6.68 8.27 -15.30
N GLU A 211 -5.57 7.54 -15.38
CA GLU A 211 -5.00 7.08 -16.64
C GLU A 211 -5.84 5.95 -17.27
N ARG A 212 -6.32 5.00 -16.46
CA ARG A 212 -7.08 3.83 -16.94
C ARG A 212 -8.58 4.10 -17.14
N PHE A 213 -9.16 5.03 -16.37
CA PHE A 213 -10.60 5.28 -16.36
C PHE A 213 -10.92 6.78 -16.48
N PRO A 214 -10.76 7.37 -17.68
CA PRO A 214 -10.93 8.81 -17.90
C PRO A 214 -12.34 9.36 -17.57
N HIS A 215 -13.34 8.49 -17.46
CA HIS A 215 -14.71 8.86 -17.08
C HIS A 215 -14.87 9.08 -15.56
N LEU A 216 -13.97 8.55 -14.73
CA LEU A 216 -14.05 8.69 -13.28
C LEU A 216 -13.64 10.09 -12.84
N HIS A 217 -14.54 10.76 -12.13
CA HIS A 217 -14.15 11.90 -11.31
C HIS A 217 -13.41 11.39 -10.07
N ILE A 218 -12.24 11.96 -9.78
CA ILE A 218 -11.36 11.48 -8.71
C ILE A 218 -11.23 12.60 -7.69
N VAL A 219 -11.59 12.30 -6.45
CA VAL A 219 -11.54 13.25 -5.34
C VAL A 219 -10.56 12.73 -4.31
N ILE A 220 -9.65 13.59 -3.86
CA ILE A 220 -8.83 13.30 -2.69
C ILE A 220 -9.47 13.99 -1.48
N GLY A 221 -9.61 13.26 -0.38
CA GLY A 221 -10.01 13.85 0.90
C GLY A 221 -9.08 13.44 2.03
N GLY A 222 -9.33 13.98 3.21
CA GLY A 222 -8.63 13.59 4.44
C GLY A 222 -7.75 14.68 5.04
N SER A 223 -7.18 14.40 6.21
CA SER A 223 -6.51 15.41 7.05
C SER A 223 -5.18 15.92 6.47
N VAL A 224 -4.51 15.14 5.61
CA VAL A 224 -3.16 15.50 5.12
C VAL A 224 -3.24 16.71 4.20
N PHE A 225 -4.14 16.71 3.22
CA PHE A 225 -4.26 17.79 2.26
C PHE A 225 -4.99 19.00 2.84
N THR A 226 -5.99 18.77 3.69
CA THR A 226 -6.76 19.86 4.34
C THR A 226 -5.93 20.65 5.35
N ARG A 227 -4.99 20.01 6.06
CA ARG A 227 -4.08 20.69 7.01
C ARG A 227 -2.90 21.39 6.33
N HIS A 228 -2.62 21.09 5.06
CA HIS A 228 -1.46 21.61 4.33
C HIS A 228 -1.88 22.45 3.11
N ASN A 229 -2.98 23.20 3.24
CA ASN A 229 -3.53 24.05 2.18
C ASN A 229 -2.53 25.07 1.61
N ASN A 230 -1.62 25.61 2.44
CA ASN A 230 -0.57 26.53 1.97
C ASN A 230 0.48 25.85 1.07
N THR A 231 0.53 24.51 1.05
CA THR A 231 1.42 23.72 0.21
C THR A 231 0.79 23.38 -1.14
N LEU A 232 -0.44 23.84 -1.45
CA LEU A 232 -1.12 23.59 -2.73
C LEU A 232 -0.79 24.62 -3.82
N GLU A 233 -0.25 25.78 -3.45
CA GLU A 233 0.34 26.72 -4.42
C GLU A 233 1.47 25.99 -5.20
N ASN A 234 1.41 26.04 -6.53
CA ASN A 234 2.27 25.30 -7.48
C ASN A 234 1.97 23.80 -7.68
N LYS A 235 0.88 23.24 -7.15
CA LYS A 235 0.51 21.81 -7.33
C LYS A 235 -0.53 21.55 -8.44
N GLN A 236 -0.69 22.47 -9.39
CA GLN A 236 -1.63 22.35 -10.53
C GLN A 236 -1.43 21.03 -11.31
N VAL A 237 -0.19 20.59 -11.44
CA VAL A 237 0.16 19.30 -12.07
C VAL A 237 -0.47 18.09 -11.37
N LEU A 238 -0.73 18.13 -10.05
CA LEU A 238 -1.42 17.03 -9.36
C LEU A 238 -2.90 16.98 -9.77
N PHE A 239 -3.53 18.16 -9.92
CA PHE A 239 -4.90 18.26 -10.44
C PHE A 239 -5.00 17.89 -11.92
N GLU A 240 -3.90 17.94 -12.67
CA GLU A 240 -3.83 17.51 -14.07
C GLU A 240 -3.52 16.02 -14.24
N LYS A 241 -2.76 15.42 -13.31
CA LYS A 241 -2.25 14.04 -13.46
C LYS A 241 -2.86 13.01 -12.51
N MET A 242 -3.51 13.42 -11.42
CA MET A 242 -3.88 12.47 -10.35
C MET A 242 -5.34 12.58 -9.92
N PHE A 243 -5.86 13.78 -9.70
CA PHE A 243 -7.22 13.95 -9.20
C PHE A 243 -7.90 15.20 -9.75
N HIS A 244 -9.21 15.26 -9.67
CA HIS A 244 -10.02 16.35 -10.21
C HIS A 244 -10.42 17.37 -9.14
N SER A 245 -10.55 16.95 -7.87
CA SER A 245 -10.87 17.84 -6.75
C SER A 245 -10.31 17.36 -5.42
N ILE A 246 -10.27 18.26 -4.43
CA ILE A 246 -9.90 18.00 -3.03
C ILE A 246 -11.04 18.43 -2.11
N ILE A 247 -11.27 17.67 -1.03
CA ILE A 247 -12.25 17.97 0.05
C ILE A 247 -11.65 17.84 1.44
#